data_AF-A0A3L7WSA7-F1
#
_entry.id   AF-A0A3L7WSA7-F1
#
_cell.length_a   1.000
_cell.length_b   1.000
_cell.length_c   1.000
_cell.angle_alpha   90.00
_cell.angle_beta   90.00
_cell.angle_gamma   90.00
#
_symmetry.space_group_name_H-M   'P 1'
#
loop_
_entity.id
_entity.type
_entity.pdbx_description
1 polymer ?
#
loop_
_entity_poly.entity_id
_entity_poly.type
_entity_poly.pdbx_seq_one_letter_code
_entity_poly.pdbx_strand_id
1 'polypeptide(L)'
;MRPMPPLPPPGRWLTPLRFLQAALVLASVVALGVLLSRQPAPLGVEVKRRAPVPGIDEIRVHVGGEVRTPGVVIAQPGERVSDAIARAGGVTPEADVAAI
;
A
#
# COMPACT_ATOMS: atom_id res chain seq x y z
N MET A 1 -15.77 -87.82 39.53
CA MET A 1 -16.39 -86.64 38.87
C MET A 1 -15.85 -85.37 39.53
N ARG A 2 -14.98 -84.64 38.83
CA ARG A 2 -14.36 -83.35 39.23
C ARG A 2 -14.01 -82.57 37.94
N PRO A 3 -13.81 -81.25 38.03
CA PRO A 3 -14.67 -80.22 37.44
C PRO A 3 -14.36 -79.85 35.98
N MET A 4 -15.34 -79.19 35.36
CA MET A 4 -15.29 -78.60 34.02
C MET A 4 -14.31 -77.41 33.99
N PRO A 5 -13.44 -77.29 32.97
CA PRO A 5 -12.57 -76.12 32.82
C PRO A 5 -13.38 -74.86 32.46
N PRO A 6 -12.94 -73.66 32.91
CA PRO A 6 -13.66 -72.41 32.69
C PRO A 6 -13.67 -72.01 31.20
N LEU A 7 -14.77 -71.40 30.79
CA LEU A 7 -14.99 -70.87 29.43
C LEU A 7 -13.98 -69.78 29.07
N PRO A 8 -13.59 -69.66 27.78
CA PRO A 8 -12.74 -68.56 27.31
C PRO A 8 -13.48 -67.22 27.47
N PRO A 9 -12.77 -66.14 27.84
CA PRO A 9 -13.40 -64.83 27.99
C PRO A 9 -13.93 -64.32 26.64
N PRO A 10 -15.20 -63.89 26.55
CA PRO A 10 -15.70 -63.24 25.36
C PRO A 10 -15.22 -61.79 25.31
N GLY A 11 -14.65 -61.42 24.16
CA GLY A 11 -14.83 -60.09 23.60
C GLY A 11 -13.77 -59.03 23.93
N ARG A 12 -12.75 -58.95 23.08
CA ARG A 12 -11.94 -57.74 22.94
C ARG A 12 -12.66 -56.70 22.06
N TRP A 13 -13.81 -56.19 22.53
CA TRP A 13 -14.69 -55.24 21.84
C TRP A 13 -14.37 -53.77 22.15
N LEU A 14 -13.09 -53.41 22.21
CA LEU A 14 -12.66 -52.02 22.44
C LEU A 14 -11.89 -51.41 21.26
N THR A 15 -12.19 -51.83 20.04
CA THR A 15 -11.72 -51.12 18.84
C THR A 15 -12.62 -49.95 18.40
N PRO A 16 -13.98 -49.96 18.50
CA PRO A 16 -14.77 -48.86 17.93
C PRO A 16 -14.56 -47.54 18.69
N LEU A 17 -14.38 -47.62 20.00
CA LEU A 17 -14.14 -46.44 20.84
C LEU A 17 -12.77 -45.80 20.59
N ARG A 18 -11.77 -46.58 20.18
CA ARG A 18 -10.42 -46.06 19.84
C ARG A 18 -10.41 -45.35 18.50
N PHE A 19 -11.23 -45.79 17.54
CA PHE A 19 -11.43 -45.05 16.29
C PHE A 19 -12.14 -43.72 16.52
N LEU A 20 -13.15 -43.69 17.40
CA LEU A 20 -13.81 -42.45 17.79
C LEU A 20 -12.85 -41.48 18.50
N GLN A 21 -12.01 -41.99 19.40
CA GLN A 21 -10.99 -41.18 20.06
C GLN A 21 -9.92 -40.66 19.10
N ALA A 22 -9.45 -41.50 18.16
CA ALA A 22 -8.50 -41.07 17.14
C ALA A 22 -9.09 -39.97 16.23
N ALA A 23 -10.36 -40.10 15.83
CA ALA A 23 -11.06 -39.09 15.04
C ALA A 23 -11.22 -37.76 15.82
N LEU A 24 -11.47 -37.83 17.12
CA LEU A 24 -11.66 -36.65 17.98
C LEU A 24 -10.34 -35.91 18.23
N VAL A 25 -9.24 -36.67 18.42
CA VAL A 25 -7.88 -36.11 18.49
C VAL A 25 -7.50 -35.47 17.16
N LEU A 26 -7.77 -36.14 16.03
CA LEU A 26 -7.48 -35.60 14.71
C LEU A 26 -8.27 -34.30 14.45
N ALA A 27 -9.56 -34.28 14.75
CA ALA A 27 -10.39 -33.08 14.63
C ALA A 27 -9.89 -31.93 15.51
N SER A 28 -9.43 -32.23 16.73
CA SER A 28 -8.87 -31.23 17.64
C SER A 28 -7.55 -30.66 17.12
N VAL A 29 -6.67 -31.50 16.57
CA VAL A 29 -5.40 -31.06 15.98
C VAL A 29 -5.65 -30.21 14.73
N VAL A 30 -6.61 -30.60 13.89
CA VAL A 30 -7.01 -29.80 12.71
C VAL A 30 -7.61 -28.47 13.15
N ALA A 31 -8.52 -28.46 14.11
CA ALA A 31 -9.13 -27.24 14.63
C ALA A 31 -8.08 -26.30 15.26
N LEU A 32 -7.14 -26.85 16.04
CA LEU A 32 -6.05 -26.09 16.64
C LEU A 32 -5.09 -25.56 15.57
N GLY A 33 -4.74 -26.38 14.57
CA GLY A 33 -3.90 -25.95 13.46
C GLY A 33 -4.54 -24.82 12.66
N VAL A 34 -5.85 -24.90 12.41
CA VAL A 34 -6.61 -23.84 11.73
C VAL A 34 -6.71 -22.57 12.58
N LEU A 35 -6.90 -22.71 13.89
CA LEU A 35 -6.97 -21.57 14.81
C LEU A 35 -5.62 -20.84 14.90
N LEU A 36 -4.52 -21.59 14.97
CA LEU A 36 -3.16 -21.04 14.96
C LEU A 36 -2.75 -20.47 13.59
N SER A 37 -3.33 -20.99 12.49
CA SER A 37 -3.11 -20.50 11.13
C SER A 37 -3.98 -19.30 10.77
N ARG A 38 -4.87 -18.85 11.67
CA ARG A 38 -5.57 -17.58 11.48
C ARG A 38 -4.57 -16.46 11.68
N GLN A 39 -3.86 -16.15 10.61
CA GLN A 39 -3.11 -14.91 10.50
C GLN A 39 -4.12 -13.78 10.76
N PRO A 40 -3.95 -12.98 11.82
CA PRO A 40 -4.79 -11.81 12.03
C PRO A 40 -4.62 -10.95 10.78
N ALA A 41 -5.71 -10.80 10.01
CA ALA A 41 -5.71 -9.90 8.87
C ALA A 41 -5.26 -8.54 9.41
N PRO A 42 -4.13 -7.99 8.92
CA PRO A 42 -3.69 -6.70 9.39
C PRO A 42 -4.82 -5.73 9.04
N LEU A 43 -5.46 -5.17 10.06
CA LEU A 43 -6.31 -3.97 9.93
C LEU A 43 -5.40 -2.78 9.62
N GLY A 44 -4.62 -2.90 8.55
CA GLY A 44 -3.78 -1.86 8.01
C GLY A 44 -4.64 -1.09 7.03
N VAL A 45 -4.97 0.16 7.37
CA VAL A 45 -5.33 1.12 6.35
C VAL A 45 -4.08 1.26 5.49
N GLU A 46 -4.05 0.56 4.36
CA GLU A 46 -3.04 0.72 3.32
C GLU A 46 -3.21 2.13 2.78
N VAL A 47 -2.60 3.10 3.46
CA VAL A 47 -2.46 4.46 2.96
C VAL A 47 -1.46 4.36 1.82
N LYS A 48 -1.99 4.03 0.63
CA LYS A 48 -1.30 4.14 -0.64
C LYS A 48 -0.79 5.57 -0.74
N ARG A 49 0.46 5.78 -0.31
CA ARG A 49 1.08 7.11 -0.36
C ARG A 49 1.01 7.55 -1.81
N ARG A 50 0.23 8.60 -2.05
CA ARG A 50 0.23 9.30 -3.33
C ARG A 50 1.68 9.58 -3.64
N ALA A 51 2.12 9.23 -4.85
CA ALA A 51 3.46 9.59 -5.31
C ALA A 51 3.70 11.09 -5.04
N PRO A 52 4.94 11.49 -4.70
CA PRO A 52 5.27 12.91 -4.59
C PRO A 52 4.72 13.61 -5.83
N VAL A 53 3.90 14.64 -5.63
CA VAL A 53 3.57 15.55 -6.73
C VAL A 53 4.94 15.99 -7.26
N PRO A 54 5.22 15.81 -8.56
CA PRO A 54 6.46 16.30 -9.14
C PRO A 54 6.67 17.71 -8.63
N GLY A 55 7.89 18.03 -8.20
CA GLY A 55 8.23 19.40 -7.86
C GLY A 55 7.75 20.31 -8.98
N ILE A 56 7.50 21.58 -8.66
CA ILE A 56 7.43 22.61 -9.69
C ILE A 56 8.82 22.70 -10.31
N ASP A 57 9.15 21.76 -11.17
CA ASP A 57 10.44 21.65 -11.86
C ASP A 57 10.54 22.76 -12.91
N GLU A 58 9.39 23.36 -13.26
CA GLU A 58 9.26 24.40 -14.28
C GLU A 58 8.17 25.40 -13.90
N ILE A 59 8.53 26.67 -13.72
CA ILE A 59 7.56 27.76 -13.56
C ILE A 59 7.38 28.44 -14.91
N ARG A 60 6.20 28.35 -15.50
CA ARG A 60 5.90 29.03 -16.78
C ARG A 60 5.34 30.42 -16.51
N VAL A 61 6.03 31.44 -16.99
CA VAL A 61 5.61 32.84 -16.87
C VAL A 61 5.24 33.36 -18.24
N HIS A 62 4.01 33.86 -18.37
CA HIS A 62 3.57 34.51 -19.60
C HIS A 62 3.93 36.00 -19.54
N VAL A 63 4.79 36.46 -20.44
CA VAL A 63 5.23 37.85 -20.55
C VAL A 63 4.56 38.46 -21.78
N GLY A 64 3.69 39.44 -21.55
CA GLY A 64 2.98 40.18 -22.58
C GLY A 64 3.25 41.68 -22.50
N GLY A 65 2.64 42.44 -23.42
CA GLY A 65 2.79 43.89 -23.49
C GLY A 65 4.00 44.35 -24.31
N GLU A 66 4.53 45.53 -23.96
CA GLU A 66 5.63 46.22 -24.62
C GLU A 66 7.00 45.61 -24.25
N VAL A 67 7.18 44.36 -24.64
CA VAL A 67 8.45 43.62 -24.54
C VAL A 67 8.90 43.17 -25.93
N ARG A 68 10.20 43.01 -26.13
CA ARG A 68 10.76 42.69 -27.45
C ARG A 68 10.27 41.36 -28.01
N THR A 69 10.03 40.38 -27.15
CA THR A 69 9.51 39.06 -27.55
C THR A 69 8.46 38.60 -26.55
N PRO A 70 7.18 38.93 -26.78
CA PRO A 70 6.07 38.44 -25.97
C PRO A 70 5.95 36.92 -26.10
N GLY A 71 5.63 36.23 -25.00
CA GLY A 71 5.50 34.78 -25.02
C GLY A 71 5.62 34.15 -23.64
N VAL A 72 5.68 32.82 -23.63
CA VAL A 72 5.90 32.04 -22.41
C VAL A 72 7.39 31.82 -22.22
N VAL A 73 7.91 32.26 -21.08
CA VAL A 73 9.28 31.98 -20.63
C VAL A 73 9.25 30.99 -19.47
N ILE A 74 10.25 30.12 -19.46
CA ILE A 74 10.45 29.15 -18.40
C ILE A 74 11.34 29.80 -17.34
N ALA A 75 10.78 30.02 -16.15
CA ALA A 75 11.47 30.51 -14.98
C ALA A 75 11.81 29.38 -14.02
N GLN A 76 12.93 29.54 -13.32
CA GLN A 76 13.35 28.63 -12.26
C GLN A 76 12.72 29.04 -10.92
N PRO A 77 12.55 28.09 -9.98
CA PRO A 77 12.12 28.43 -8.63
C PRO A 77 13.06 29.45 -7.97
N GLY A 78 12.48 30.56 -7.47
CA GLY A 78 13.23 31.65 -6.82
C GLY A 78 13.69 32.77 -7.76
N GLU A 79 13.41 32.65 -9.05
CA GLU A 79 13.76 33.66 -10.03
C GLU A 79 12.79 34.85 -10.02
N ARG A 80 13.29 36.06 -10.34
CA ARG A 80 12.49 37.30 -10.23
C ARG A 80 11.76 37.61 -11.53
N VAL A 81 10.74 38.46 -11.43
CA VAL A 81 10.00 38.99 -12.59
C VAL A 81 10.94 39.71 -13.56
N SER A 82 11.96 40.40 -13.06
CA SER A 82 13.00 41.04 -13.88
C SER A 82 13.72 40.08 -14.81
N ASP A 83 13.98 38.85 -14.35
CA ASP A 83 14.72 37.85 -15.11
C ASP A 83 13.84 37.21 -16.20
N ALA A 84 12.53 37.09 -15.93
CA ALA A 84 11.55 36.71 -16.93
C ALA A 84 11.45 37.77 -18.05
N ILE A 85 11.43 39.06 -17.70
CA ILE A 85 11.42 40.17 -18.66
C ILE A 85 12.72 40.23 -19.47
N ALA A 86 13.87 40.03 -18.82
CA ALA A 86 15.17 39.98 -19.50
C ALA A 86 15.22 38.86 -20.55
N ARG A 87 14.65 37.68 -20.24
CA ARG A 87 14.55 36.56 -21.20
C ARG A 87 13.53 36.77 -22.31
N ALA A 88 12.51 37.59 -22.08
CA ALA A 88 11.63 38.11 -23.13
C ALA A 88 12.34 39.17 -24.02
N GLY A 89 13.65 39.37 -23.85
CA GLY A 89 14.47 40.30 -24.63
C GLY A 89 14.53 41.72 -24.04
N GLY A 90 13.92 41.95 -22.87
CA GLY A 90 13.79 43.26 -22.26
C GLY A 90 12.56 44.04 -22.76
N VAL A 91 12.30 45.16 -22.09
CA VAL A 91 11.22 46.08 -22.44
C VAL A 91 11.53 46.89 -23.71
N THR A 92 10.50 47.29 -24.46
CA THR A 92 10.65 48.23 -25.59
C THR A 92 10.76 49.67 -25.08
N PRO A 93 11.27 50.62 -25.89
CA PRO A 93 11.34 52.04 -25.52
C PRO A 93 9.99 52.67 -25.15
N GLU A 94 8.90 52.13 -25.70
CA GLU A 94 7.53 52.56 -25.48
C GLU A 94 6.92 51.99 -24.19
N ALA A 95 7.61 51.08 -23.51
CA ALA A 95 7.12 50.44 -22.29
C ALA A 95 7.10 51.38 -21.08
N ASP A 96 6.02 51.32 -20.31
CA ASP A 96 5.94 52.00 -19.01
C ASP A 96 6.64 51.16 -17.94
N VAL A 97 7.87 51.54 -17.61
CA VAL A 97 8.70 50.87 -16.60
C VAL A 97 8.32 51.19 -15.16
N ALA A 98 7.43 52.17 -14.92
CA ALA A 98 6.96 52.49 -13.56
C ALA A 98 5.86 51.53 -13.08
N ALA A 99 5.26 50.76 -13.99
CA ALA A 99 4.16 49.84 -13.71
C ALA A 99 4.59 48.37 -13.48
N ILE A 100 5.91 48.11 -13.31
CA ILE A 100 6.52 46.76 -13.21
C ILE A 100 6.92 46.42 -11.79
#